data_AF-A0A7C2BCA0-F1
#
_entry.id   AF-A0A7C2BCA0-F1
#
_cell.length_a   1.000
_cell.length_b   1.000
_cell.length_c   1.000
_cell.angle_alpha   90.00
_cell.angle_beta   90.00
_cell.angle_gamma   90.00
#
_symmetry.space_group_name_H-M   'P 1'
#
loop_
_entity.id
_entity.type
_entity.pdbx_description
1 polymer ?
#
loop_
_entity_poly.entity_id
_entity_poly.type
_entity_poly.pdbx_seq_one_letter_code
_entity_poly.pdbx_strand_id
1 'polypeptide(L)' 'MMPQAAQDELRSFWSLQTAEVLAALQSSPNGLAADTAAERLARFGPNTLSERKSSTTVLPCKMMLFLF' A
#
# COMPACT_ATOMS: atom_id res chain seq x y z
N MET A 1 -8.05 18.73 23.00
CA MET A 1 -8.82 17.48 22.79
C MET A 1 -8.50 17.02 21.38
N MET A 2 -7.65 16.00 21.22
CA MET A 2 -7.25 15.51 19.89
C MET A 2 -8.34 14.59 19.32
N PRO A 3 -8.62 14.62 18.00
CA PRO A 3 -9.61 13.76 17.38
C PRO A 3 -9.23 12.27 17.56
N GLN A 4 -10.19 11.45 18.00
CA GLN A 4 -10.00 10.01 18.26
C GLN A 4 -9.42 9.24 17.07
N ALA A 5 -9.60 9.71 15.84
CA ALA A 5 -9.05 9.10 14.63
C ALA A 5 -7.51 8.98 14.62
N ALA A 6 -6.79 9.86 15.31
CA ALA A 6 -5.33 9.83 15.37
C ALA A 6 -4.78 8.83 16.42
N GLN A 7 -5.60 8.34 17.35
CA GLN A 7 -5.16 7.36 18.36
C GLN A 7 -5.16 5.92 17.83
N ASP A 8 -5.94 5.65 16.77
CA ASP A 8 -6.02 4.35 16.13
C ASP A 8 -4.75 4.00 15.34
N GLU A 9 -4.00 5.00 14.86
CA GLU A 9 -2.76 4.76 14.09
C GLU A 9 -1.65 4.09 14.91
N LEU A 10 -1.70 4.16 16.25
CA LEU A 10 -0.66 3.60 17.12
C LEU A 10 -1.02 2.21 17.67
N ARG A 11 -2.26 1.74 17.48
CA ARG A 11 -2.61 0.35 17.83
C ARG A 11 -2.27 -0.55 16.65
N SER A 12 -1.09 -1.14 16.76
CA SER A 12 -0.64 -2.27 15.96
C SER A 12 -1.76 -3.30 15.76
N PHE A 13 -2.27 -3.42 14.53
CA PHE A 13 -3.36 -4.35 14.17
C PHE A 13 -3.08 -5.81 14.57
N TRP A 14 -1.79 -6.19 14.63
CA TRP A 14 -1.33 -7.52 15.02
C TRP A 14 -1.47 -7.86 16.52
N SER A 15 -1.84 -6.89 17.36
CA SER A 15 -2.04 -7.09 18.80
C SER A 15 -3.52 -7.03 19.21
N LEU A 16 -4.44 -6.83 18.27
CA LEU A 16 -5.87 -6.73 18.52
C LEU A 16 -6.57 -8.09 18.43
N GLN A 17 -7.69 -8.24 19.15
CA GLN A 17 -8.52 -9.43 19.00
C GLN A 17 -9.16 -9.45 17.61
N THR A 18 -9.41 -10.65 17.08
CA THR A 18 -9.99 -10.83 15.74
C THR A 18 -11.30 -10.06 15.56
N ALA A 19 -12.16 -10.02 16.59
CA ALA A 19 -13.41 -9.25 16.54
C ALA A 19 -13.19 -7.73 16.40
N GLU A 20 -12.16 -7.19 17.07
CA GLU A 20 -11.80 -5.77 16.99
C GLU A 20 -11.24 -5.42 15.61
N VAL A 21 -10.40 -6.29 15.05
CA VAL A 21 -9.86 -6.12 13.69
C VAL A 21 -10.97 -6.19 12.63
N LEU A 22 -11.89 -7.15 12.76
CA LEU A 22 -13.02 -7.28 11.85
C LEU A 22 -13.95 -6.06 11.90
N ALA A 23 -14.20 -5.53 13.10
CA ALA A 23 -14.99 -4.31 13.27
C ALA A 23 -14.28 -3.10 12.65
N ALA A 24 -12.97 -2.93 12.91
CA ALA A 24 -12.18 -1.83 12.36
C ALA A 24 -12.09 -1.88 10.83
N LEU A 25 -11.94 -3.07 10.24
CA LEU A 25 -11.91 -3.28 8.78
C LEU A 25 -13.29 -3.34 8.13
N GLN A 26 -14.37 -3.25 8.93
CA GLN A 26 -15.76 -3.38 8.50
C GLN A 26 -15.96 -4.63 7.64
N SER A 27 -15.42 -5.77 8.10
CA SER A 27 -15.48 -7.06 7.42
C SER A 27 -16.16 -8.09 8.32
N SER A 28 -16.67 -9.15 7.72
CA SER A 28 -17.17 -10.30 8.46
C SER A 28 -16.13 -11.42 8.53
N PRO A 29 -16.29 -12.40 9.43
CA PRO A 29 -15.49 -13.63 9.43
C PRO A 29 -15.58 -14.42 8.12
N ASN A 30 -16.70 -14.27 7.39
CA ASN A 30 -16.93 -14.91 6.09
C ASN A 30 -16.42 -14.07 4.91
N GLY A 31 -15.74 -12.94 5.18
CA GLY A 31 -15.21 -12.02 4.18
C GLY A 31 -16.12 -10.81 3.91
N LEU A 32 -15.90 -10.20 2.74
CA LEU A 32 -16.61 -9.02 2.23
C LEU A 32 -17.63 -9.43 1.16
N ALA A 33 -18.76 -8.72 1.12
CA ALA A 33 -19.71 -8.84 0.01
C ALA A 33 -19.06 -8.35 -1.29
N ALA A 34 -19.48 -8.93 -2.43
CA ALA A 34 -18.93 -8.60 -3.74
C ALA A 34 -19.08 -7.10 -4.08
N ASP A 35 -20.21 -6.49 -3.73
CA ASP A 35 -20.47 -5.07 -3.97
C ASP A 35 -19.51 -4.18 -3.18
N THR A 36 -19.32 -4.50 -1.88
CA THR A 36 -18.37 -3.78 -1.02
C THR A 36 -16.92 -3.96 -1.49
N ALA A 37 -16.57 -5.15 -1.99
CA ALA A 37 -15.25 -5.40 -2.55
C ALA A 37 -15.02 -4.58 -3.83
N ALA A 38 -16.01 -4.50 -4.72
CA ALA A 38 -15.95 -3.70 -5.93
C ALA A 38 -15.84 -2.19 -5.63
N GLU A 39 -16.62 -1.70 -4.66
CA GLU A 39 -16.53 -0.31 -4.19
C GLU A 39 -15.13 0.02 -3.66
N ARG A 40 -14.55 -0.87 -2.84
CA ARG A 40 -13.18 -0.70 -2.32
C ARG A 40 -12.14 -0.76 -3.42
N LEU A 41 -12.28 -1.66 -4.38
CA LEU A 41 -11.38 -1.77 -5.52
C LEU A 41 -11.40 -0.49 -6.37
N ALA A 42 -12.58 0.10 -6.58
CA ALA A 42 -12.71 1.38 -7.29
C ALA A 42 -12.11 2.55 -6.50
N ARG A 43 -12.23 2.54 -5.17
CA ARG A 43 -11.74 3.62 -4.29
C ARG A 43 -10.22 3.61 -4.11
N PHE A 44 -9.64 2.45 -3.84
CA PHE A 44 -8.21 2.34 -3.51
C PHE A 44 -7.36 1.90 -4.70
N GLY A 45 -7.97 1.31 -5.72
CA GLY A 45 -7.28 0.74 -6.87
C GLY A 45 -6.80 -0.70 -6.64
N PRO A 46 -6.21 -1.31 -7.67
CA PRO A 46 -5.65 -2.65 -7.58
C PRO A 46 -4.48 -2.68 -6.59
N ASN A 47 -4.45 -3.70 -5.72
CA ASN A 47 -3.36 -3.92 -4.77
C ASN A 47 -2.13 -4.55 -5.47
N THR A 48 -1.60 -3.84 -6.45
CA THR A 48 -0.43 -4.23 -7.23
C THR A 48 0.63 -3.14 -7.13
N LEU A 49 1.84 -3.51 -6.73
CA LEU A 49 2.98 -2.61 -6.78
C LEU A 49 3.29 -2.32 -8.25
N SER A 50 3.28 -1.04 -8.63
CA SER A 50 3.70 -0.65 -9.98
C SER A 50 5.17 -0.94 -10.16
N GLU A 51 5.53 -1.53 -11.30
CA GLU A 51 6.93 -1.72 -11.67
C GLU A 51 7.63 -0.37 -11.73
N ARG A 52 8.77 -0.27 -11.03
CA ARG A 52 9.61 0.92 -11.08
C ARG A 52 10.13 1.05 -12.51
N LYS A 53 9.71 2.10 -13.22
CA LYS A 53 10.34 2.47 -14.50
C LYS A 53 11.81 2.76 -14.24
N SER A 54 12.68 1.83 -14.61
CA SER A 54 14.13 2.04 -14.61
C SER A 54 14.45 3.08 -15.68
N SER A 55 14.57 4.35 -15.28
CA SER A 55 15.25 5.37 -16.07
C SER A 55 16.74 5.06 -16.05
N THR A 56 17.14 4.01 -16.78
CA THR A 56 18.54 3.70 -17.04
C THR A 56 19.01 4.66 -18.14
N THR A 57 19.40 5.87 -17.76
CA THR A 57 20.37 6.62 -18.54
C THR A 57 21.73 5.97 -18.30
N VAL A 58 22.07 4.99 -19.12
CA VAL A 58 23.46 4.53 -19.23
C VAL A 58 24.26 5.63 -19.92
N LEU A 59 25.05 6.39 -19.17
CA LEU A 59 26.16 7.14 -19.76
C LEU A 59 27.22 6.09 -20.19
N PRO A 60 27.54 5.93 -21.48
CA PRO A 60 28.56 4.97 -21.88
C PRO A 60 29.93 5.45 -21.38
N CYS A 61 30.58 4.62 -20.57
CA CYS A 61 31.94 4.78 -20.03
C CYS A 61 33.02 4.60 -21.11
N LYS A 62 32.79 5.06 -22.34
CA LYS A 62 33.70 4.85 -23.48
C LYS A 62 33.74 6.05 -24.42
N MET A 63 34.27 7.16 -23.91
CA MET A 63 35.06 8.14 -24.67
C MET A 63 35.65 9.09 -23.61
N MET A 64 36.89 8.93 -23.17
CA MET A 64 38.02 9.52 -23.88
C MET A 64 39.32 8.89 -23.34
N LEU A 65 39.85 7.89 -24.04
CA LEU A 65 41.29 7.62 -24.03
C LEU A 65 41.74 7.90 -25.45
N PHE A 66 42.26 9.10 -25.72
CA PHE A 66 43.18 9.46 -26.81
C PHE A 66 43.41 10.97 -26.73
N LEU A 67 44.58 11.37 -26.28
CA LEU A 67 45.50 12.21 -27.04
C LEU A 67 46.88 12.08 -26.38
N PHE A 68 47.87 11.84 -27.24
CA PHE A 68 49.30 11.83 -26.97
C PHE A 68 49.76 13.04 -26.15
#